data_AF-A0A1G3JBC2-F1
#
_entry.id   AF-A0A1G3JBC2-F1
#
_cell.length_a   1.000
_cell.length_b   1.000
_cell.length_c   1.000
_cell.angle_alpha   90.00
_cell.angle_beta   90.00
_cell.angle_gamma   90.00
#
_symmetry.space_group_name_H-M   'P 1'
#
loop_
_entity.id
_entity.type
_entity.pdbx_description
1 polymer ?
#
loop_
_entity_poly.entity_id
_entity_poly.type
_entity_poly.pdbx_seq_one_letter_code
_entity_poly.pdbx_strand_id
1 'polypeptide(L)'
;MAQENARRLGVGNVRLLRSDWFAVLDGQRYHLIVSNPPYIPAGDRHLAQGDLRFEPLSALAAGTDGLDDIRSIIDGAGTHLMAGGWLLLEHGYDQAAAVRGLLSQAGFEKVFSEQDLAGIERVSGGCRSASA
;
A
#
# COMPACT_ATOMS: atom_id res chain seq x y z
N MET A 1 10.35 15.64 -5.32
CA MET A 1 8.93 16.04 -5.34
C MET A 1 8.33 16.14 -3.94
N ALA A 2 8.32 15.08 -3.13
CA ALA A 2 7.71 15.11 -1.79
C ALA A 2 8.25 16.22 -0.86
N GLN A 3 9.58 16.41 -0.79
CA GLN A 3 10.19 17.48 0.01
C GLN A 3 9.74 18.88 -0.42
N GLU A 4 9.61 19.10 -1.73
CA GLU A 4 9.16 20.38 -2.28
C GLU A 4 7.69 20.64 -1.97
N ASN A 5 6.84 19.62 -2.04
CA ASN A 5 5.42 19.73 -1.65
C ASN A 5 5.28 20.09 -0.17
N ALA A 6 6.02 19.40 0.72
CA ALA A 6 6.02 19.70 2.14
C ALA A 6 6.46 21.14 2.42
N ARG A 7 7.51 21.61 1.74
CA ARG A 7 8.00 23.00 1.83
C ARG A 7 6.97 24.02 1.36
N ARG A 8 6.35 23.79 0.19
CA ARG A 8 5.33 24.69 -0.38
C ARG A 8 4.09 24.81 0.48
N LEU A 9 3.68 23.71 1.12
CA LEU A 9 2.50 23.65 1.98
C LEU A 9 2.80 24.02 3.45
N GLY A 10 4.06 24.27 3.81
CA GLY A 10 4.45 24.65 5.18
C GLY A 10 4.23 23.53 6.21
N VAL A 11 4.30 22.26 5.79
CA VAL A 11 4.00 21.12 6.66
C VAL A 11 5.24 20.74 7.48
N GLY A 12 5.22 21.04 8.78
CA GLY A 12 6.33 20.76 9.70
C GLY A 12 6.27 19.42 10.43
N ASN A 13 5.14 18.71 10.37
CA ASN A 13 4.91 17.45 11.08
C ASN A 13 5.11 16.20 10.19
N VAL A 14 5.90 16.32 9.12
CA VAL A 14 6.21 15.21 8.20
C VAL A 14 7.72 14.98 8.19
N ARG A 15 8.13 13.72 8.36
CA ARG A 15 9.51 13.28 8.13
C ARG A 15 9.56 12.42 6.87
N LEU A 16 10.36 12.85 5.90
CA LEU A 16 10.54 12.14 4.63
C LEU A 16 11.82 11.30 4.68
N LEU A 17 11.69 10.02 4.33
CA LEU A 17 12.78 9.05 4.27
C LEU A 17 12.78 8.39 2.89
N ARG A 18 13.98 8.12 2.35
CA ARG A 18 14.14 7.27 1.17
C ARG A 18 14.41 5.86 1.65
N SER A 19 13.50 4.94 1.36
CA SER A 19 13.54 3.54 1.78
C SER A 19 13.13 2.64 0.62
N ASP A 20 13.58 1.39 0.66
CA ASP A 20 12.88 0.28 0.01
C ASP A 20 11.93 -0.31 1.05
N TRP A 21 10.63 -0.03 0.89
CA TRP A 21 9.59 -0.34 1.87
C TRP A 21 10.03 -0.03 3.31
N PHE A 22 10.20 -1.05 4.14
CA PHE A 22 10.51 -0.92 5.56
C PHE A 22 12.00 -0.90 5.91
N ALA A 23 12.90 -1.04 4.93
CA ALA A 23 14.32 -1.32 5.14
C ALA A 23 15.07 -0.33 6.06
N VAL A 24 14.68 0.96 6.06
CA VAL A 24 15.38 2.01 6.84
C VAL A 24 14.57 2.55 8.02
N LEU A 25 13.52 1.84 8.46
CA LEU A 25 12.67 2.30 9.55
C LEU A 25 13.20 1.94 10.95
N ASP A 26 14.31 1.20 11.06
CA ASP A 26 15.02 0.92 12.31
C ASP A 26 14.12 0.41 13.45
N GLY A 27 13.18 -0.50 13.12
CA GLY A 27 12.25 -1.08 14.09
C GLY A 27 11.15 -0.15 14.60
N GLN A 28 11.00 1.05 14.01
CA GLN A 28 9.90 1.95 14.33
C GLN A 28 8.55 1.30 14.03
N ARG A 29 7.59 1.63 14.89
CA ARG A 29 6.22 1.12 14.83
C ARG A 29 5.21 2.25 14.75
N TYR A 30 4.13 1.98 14.04
CA TYR A 30 3.09 2.96 13.74
C TYR A 30 1.72 2.43 14.14
N HIS A 31 0.80 3.34 14.46
CA HIS A 31 -0.60 3.00 14.71
C HIS A 31 -1.37 2.75 13.40
N LEU A 32 -0.89 3.34 12.30
CA LEU A 32 -1.49 3.22 10.98
C LEU A 32 -0.37 3.25 9.94
N ILE A 33 -0.42 2.30 9.02
CA ILE A 33 0.36 2.30 7.78
C ILE A 33 -0.65 2.40 6.64
N VAL A 34 -0.46 3.37 5.77
CA VAL A 34 -1.22 3.53 4.53
C VAL A 34 -0.26 3.45 3.36
N SER A 35 -0.68 2.81 2.27
CA SER A 35 0.09 2.80 1.03
C SER A 35 -0.83 2.80 -0.18
N ASN A 36 -0.39 3.50 -1.21
CA ASN A 36 -0.89 3.33 -2.57
C ASN A 36 0.30 2.79 -3.41
N PRO A 37 0.58 1.48 -3.35
CA PRO A 37 1.69 0.88 -4.07
C PRO A 37 1.35 0.68 -5.56
N PRO A 38 2.34 0.39 -6.42
CA PRO A 38 2.09 -0.13 -7.75
C PRO A 38 1.22 -1.40 -7.67
N TYR A 39 0.25 -1.51 -8.57
CA TYR A 39 -0.71 -2.63 -8.55
C TYR A 39 -1.11 -3.13 -9.94
N ILE A 40 -0.50 -2.63 -11.00
CA ILE A 40 -0.83 -3.04 -12.37
C ILE A 40 0.01 -4.28 -12.74
N PRO A 41 -0.56 -5.33 -13.34
CA PRO A 41 0.22 -6.45 -13.84
C PRO A 41 1.24 -6.01 -14.92
N ALA A 42 2.47 -6.54 -14.89
CA ALA A 42 3.55 -6.15 -15.80
C ALA A 42 3.24 -6.43 -17.30
N GLY A 43 2.31 -7.33 -17.59
CA GLY A 43 1.84 -7.65 -18.95
C GLY A 43 0.60 -6.88 -19.40
N ASP A 44 0.08 -5.95 -18.59
CA ASP A 44 -1.18 -5.28 -18.89
C ASP A 44 -1.03 -4.25 -20.03
N ARG A 45 -1.89 -4.37 -21.05
CA ARG A 45 -1.98 -3.44 -22.18
C ARG A 45 -2.26 -1.99 -21.77
N HIS A 46 -2.87 -1.74 -20.61
CA HIS A 46 -3.15 -0.40 -20.11
C HIS A 46 -1.87 0.35 -19.70
N LEU A 47 -0.76 -0.35 -19.43
CA LEU A 47 0.56 0.28 -19.24
C LEU A 47 1.06 0.97 -20.54
N ALA A 48 0.57 0.51 -21.70
CA ALA A 48 0.94 1.03 -23.01
C ALA A 48 -0.09 2.02 -23.60
N GLN A 49 -1.13 2.39 -22.85
CA GLN A 49 -2.23 3.26 -23.33
C GLN A 49 -2.45 4.47 -22.39
N GLY A 50 -2.73 5.65 -22.95
CA GLY A 50 -3.04 6.87 -22.19
C GLY A 50 -1.83 7.62 -21.61
N ASP A 51 -2.05 8.39 -20.53
CA ASP A 51 -1.04 9.20 -19.84
C ASP A 51 -0.06 8.37 -19.01
N LEU A 52 -0.39 7.10 -18.72
CA LEU A 52 0.43 6.14 -17.97
C LEU A 52 1.76 5.79 -18.66
N ARG A 53 1.91 6.10 -19.95
CA ARG A 53 3.16 5.88 -20.69
C ARG A 53 4.30 6.81 -20.27
N PHE A 54 3.98 7.93 -19.62
CA PHE A 54 4.98 8.92 -19.16
C PHE A 54 5.36 8.73 -17.69
N GLU A 55 4.67 7.83 -16.98
CA GLU A 55 4.95 7.46 -15.59
C GLU A 55 6.03 6.36 -15.56
N PRO A 56 6.96 6.35 -14.59
CA PRO A 56 7.98 5.31 -14.49
C PRO A 56 7.33 3.93 -14.30
N LEU A 57 7.73 2.93 -15.07
CA LEU A 57 7.17 1.56 -14.99
C LEU A 57 7.23 0.96 -13.57
N SER A 58 8.25 1.30 -12.78
CA SER A 58 8.37 0.86 -11.38
C SER A 58 7.32 1.45 -10.44
N ALA A 59 6.63 2.52 -10.85
CA ALA A 59 5.52 3.11 -10.10
C ALA A 59 4.16 2.50 -10.48
N LEU A 60 4.13 1.68 -11.54
CA LEU A 60 2.90 1.15 -12.12
C LEU A 60 2.82 -0.38 -12.02
N ALA A 61 3.89 -1.07 -12.38
CA ALA A 61 3.90 -2.51 -12.55
C ALA A 61 4.33 -3.27 -11.28
N ALA A 62 3.51 -4.21 -10.83
CA ALA A 62 3.78 -5.08 -9.68
C ALA A 62 3.67 -6.56 -10.06
N GLY A 63 4.72 -7.14 -10.62
CA GLY A 63 4.75 -8.58 -10.92
C GLY A 63 3.76 -9.05 -11.98
N THR A 64 3.51 -10.36 -12.04
CA THR A 64 2.65 -10.98 -13.06
C THR A 64 1.16 -10.75 -12.84
N ASP A 65 0.73 -10.54 -11.59
CA ASP A 65 -0.68 -10.37 -11.21
C ASP A 65 -1.00 -9.02 -10.56
N GLY A 66 -0.03 -8.11 -10.51
CA GLY A 66 -0.21 -6.78 -9.94
C GLY A 66 -0.11 -6.76 -8.40
N LEU A 67 0.33 -7.83 -7.74
CA LEU A 67 0.27 -7.95 -6.28
C LEU A 67 1.63 -8.05 -5.57
N ASP A 68 2.76 -8.02 -6.28
CA ASP A 68 4.10 -8.25 -5.66
C ASP A 68 4.46 -7.21 -4.59
N ASP A 69 4.21 -5.93 -4.85
CA ASP A 69 4.47 -4.87 -3.88
C ASP A 69 3.47 -4.93 -2.72
N ILE A 70 2.20 -5.23 -3.02
CA ILE A 70 1.16 -5.45 -1.99
C ILE A 70 1.56 -6.58 -1.04
N ARG A 71 2.04 -7.71 -1.56
CA ARG A 71 2.56 -8.83 -0.75
C ARG A 71 3.71 -8.37 0.13
N SER A 72 4.69 -7.71 -0.46
CA SER A 72 5.88 -7.21 0.26
C SER A 72 5.50 -6.28 1.42
N ILE A 73 4.50 -5.43 1.22
CA ILE A 73 4.01 -4.53 2.27
C ILE A 73 3.26 -5.29 3.36
N ILE A 74 2.35 -6.20 2.99
CA ILE A 74 1.57 -7.00 3.96
C ILE A 74 2.52 -7.82 4.84
N ASP A 75 3.51 -8.49 4.25
CA ASP A 75 4.48 -9.34 4.96
C ASP A 75 5.33 -8.52 5.94
N GLY A 76 5.75 -7.31 5.55
CA GLY A 76 6.55 -6.43 6.41
C GLY A 76 5.74 -5.72 7.50
N ALA A 77 4.50 -5.33 7.20
CA ALA A 77 3.72 -4.42 8.03
C ALA A 77 3.47 -4.93 9.46
N GLY A 78 3.33 -6.25 9.64
CA GLY A 78 3.11 -6.84 10.96
C GLY A 78 4.17 -6.45 11.99
N THR A 79 5.45 -6.37 11.59
CA THR A 79 6.57 -5.99 12.47
C THR A 79 6.66 -4.49 12.74
N HIS A 80 6.07 -3.67 11.86
CA HIS A 80 6.07 -2.21 11.90
C HIS A 80 4.76 -1.60 12.39
N LEU A 81 3.77 -2.40 12.74
CA LEU A 81 2.54 -1.92 13.39
C LEU A 81 2.63 -2.06 14.90
N MET A 82 2.00 -1.13 15.63
CA MET A 82 1.66 -1.35 17.03
C MET A 82 0.59 -2.45 17.15
N ALA A 83 0.49 -3.06 18.33
CA ALA A 83 -0.65 -3.92 18.66
C ALA A 83 -1.96 -3.12 18.48
N GLY A 84 -2.93 -3.67 17.75
CA GLY A 84 -4.15 -2.95 17.37
C GLY A 84 -3.98 -1.88 16.28
N GLY A 85 -2.80 -1.80 15.65
CA GLY A 85 -2.53 -0.88 14.54
C GLY A 85 -3.09 -1.40 13.20
N TRP A 86 -3.31 -0.48 12.25
CA TRP A 86 -3.98 -0.79 10.98
C TRP A 86 -3.07 -0.69 9.77
N LEU A 87 -3.27 -1.58 8.80
CA LEU A 87 -2.74 -1.48 7.44
C LEU A 87 -3.88 -1.22 6.46
N LEU A 88 -3.79 -0.16 5.66
CA LEU A 88 -4.72 0.15 4.57
C LEU A 88 -3.95 0.28 3.25
N LEU A 89 -4.41 -0.43 2.23
CA LEU A 89 -3.75 -0.50 0.91
C LEU A 89 -4.74 -0.15 -0.18
N GLU A 90 -4.39 0.81 -1.02
CA GLU A 90 -5.05 1.00 -2.31
C GLU A 90 -4.63 -0.12 -3.29
N HIS A 91 -5.55 -0.54 -4.15
CA HIS A 91 -5.30 -1.57 -5.17
C HIS A 91 -6.16 -1.37 -6.43
N GLY A 92 -5.93 -2.21 -7.44
CA GLY A 92 -6.72 -2.29 -8.67
C GLY A 92 -8.19 -2.66 -8.42
N TYR A 93 -9.06 -2.33 -9.38
CA TYR A 93 -10.52 -2.42 -9.21
C TYR A 93 -11.03 -3.86 -9.03
N ASP A 94 -10.24 -4.86 -9.43
CA ASP A 94 -10.55 -6.29 -9.40
C ASP A 94 -9.72 -7.07 -8.37
N GLN A 95 -8.86 -6.39 -7.62
CA GLN A 95 -7.90 -7.03 -6.72
C GLN A 95 -8.40 -7.18 -5.27
N ALA A 96 -9.52 -6.56 -4.91
CA ALA A 96 -9.99 -6.48 -3.53
C ALA A 96 -10.07 -7.85 -2.82
N ALA A 97 -10.65 -8.86 -3.48
CA ALA A 97 -10.75 -10.20 -2.93
C ALA A 97 -9.37 -10.85 -2.67
N ALA A 98 -8.42 -10.66 -3.59
CA ALA A 98 -7.06 -11.18 -3.44
C ALA A 98 -6.33 -10.48 -2.28
N VAL A 99 -6.42 -9.14 -2.20
CA VAL A 99 -5.78 -8.37 -1.12
C VAL A 99 -6.35 -8.75 0.25
N ARG A 100 -7.68 -8.90 0.39
CA ARG A 100 -8.30 -9.41 1.63
C ARG A 100 -7.81 -10.82 2.00
N GLY A 101 -7.61 -11.68 0.99
CA GLY A 101 -7.03 -13.01 1.17
C GLY A 101 -5.61 -12.95 1.73
N LEU A 102 -4.75 -12.11 1.16
CA LEU A 102 -3.38 -11.90 1.63
C LEU A 102 -3.34 -11.35 3.05
N LEU A 103 -4.16 -10.34 3.37
CA LEU A 103 -4.27 -9.79 4.72
C LEU A 103 -4.66 -10.87 5.75
N SER A 104 -5.67 -11.67 5.42
CA SER A 104 -6.14 -12.75 6.29
C SER A 104 -5.07 -13.82 6.50
N GLN A 105 -4.36 -14.20 5.44
CA GLN A 105 -3.26 -15.18 5.49
C GLN A 105 -2.08 -14.68 6.32
N ALA A 106 -1.79 -13.39 6.28
CA ALA A 106 -0.77 -12.74 7.11
C ALA A 106 -1.20 -12.52 8.57
N GLY A 107 -2.41 -12.94 8.96
CA GLY A 107 -2.91 -12.88 10.33
C GLY A 107 -3.46 -11.51 10.74
N PHE A 108 -3.79 -10.63 9.78
CA PHE A 108 -4.56 -9.44 10.08
C PHE A 108 -6.01 -9.80 10.43
N GLU A 109 -6.54 -9.16 11.46
CA GLU A 109 -7.92 -9.27 11.90
C GLU A 109 -8.78 -8.14 11.29
N LYS A 110 -10.10 -8.25 11.40
CA LYS A 110 -11.05 -7.21 10.94
C LYS A 110 -10.81 -6.81 9.49
N VAL A 111 -10.52 -7.78 8.62
CA VAL A 111 -10.22 -7.54 7.21
C VAL A 111 -11.46 -7.02 6.49
N PHE A 112 -11.30 -5.93 5.73
CA PHE A 112 -12.37 -5.25 5.03
C PHE A 112 -11.90 -4.65 3.70
N SER A 113 -12.86 -4.21 2.88
CA SER A 113 -12.61 -3.30 1.77
C SER A 113 -13.62 -2.16 1.76
N GLU A 114 -13.17 -0.99 1.34
CA GLU A 114 -13.97 0.22 1.19
C GLU A 114 -14.03 0.64 -0.27
N GLN A 115 -15.19 1.20 -0.62
CA GLN A 115 -15.43 1.71 -1.96
C GLN A 115 -14.98 3.16 -2.08
N ASP A 116 -14.48 3.52 -3.26
CA ASP A 116 -14.32 4.92 -3.64
C ASP A 116 -15.67 5.58 -3.98
N LEU A 117 -15.64 6.86 -4.34
CA LEU A 117 -16.86 7.62 -4.70
C LEU A 117 -17.58 7.08 -5.94
N ALA A 118 -16.93 6.23 -6.74
CA ALA A 118 -17.51 5.57 -7.90
C ALA A 118 -18.11 4.19 -7.56
N GLY A 119 -18.07 3.77 -6.29
CA GLY A 119 -18.59 2.48 -5.84
C GLY A 119 -17.64 1.30 -6.12
N ILE A 120 -16.37 1.58 -6.44
CA ILE A 120 -15.37 0.55 -6.74
C ILE A 120 -14.60 0.25 -5.46
N GLU A 121 -14.45 -1.03 -5.09
CA GLU A 121 -13.56 -1.43 -4.00
C GLU A 121 -12.13 -0.99 -4.33
N ARG A 122 -11.64 0.03 -3.62
CA ARG A 122 -10.38 0.69 -3.93
C ARG A 122 -9.35 0.51 -2.83
N VAL A 123 -9.81 0.36 -1.60
CA VAL A 123 -8.95 0.19 -0.43
C VAL A 123 -9.32 -1.10 0.27
N SER A 124 -8.33 -1.91 0.63
CA SER A 124 -8.49 -3.04 1.53
C SER A 124 -7.59 -2.87 2.75
N GLY A 125 -8.06 -3.31 3.90
CA GLY A 125 -7.30 -3.13 5.14
C GLY A 125 -7.61 -4.15 6.21
N GLY A 126 -6.76 -4.16 7.24
CA GLY A 126 -6.87 -5.06 8.38
C GLY A 126 -6.10 -4.53 9.59
N CYS A 127 -6.42 -5.07 10.76
CA CYS A 127 -5.84 -4.70 12.04
C CYS A 127 -4.86 -5.77 12.52
N ARG A 128 -3.69 -5.36 12.99
CA ARG A 128 -2.78 -6.26 13.70
C ARG A 128 -3.40 -6.64 15.04
N SER A 129 -3.45 -7.93 15.35
CA SER A 129 -3.97 -8.42 16.63
C SER A 129 -3.38 -7.65 17.81
N ALA A 130 -4.24 -7.33 18.78
CA ALA A 130 -3.82 -6.66 20.02
C ALA A 130 -3.20 -7.64 21.02
N SER A 131 -3.30 -8.95 20.77
CA SER A 131 -2.80 -10.01 21.63
C SER A 131 -1.34 -10.29 21.35
N ALA A 132 -0.47 -10.02 22.33
CA ALA A 132 0.89 -10.53 22.43
C ALA A 132 0.99 -11.44 23.66
#